data_AF-A0A5C3KYB1-F1
#
_entry.id   AF-A0A5C3KYB1-F1
#
_cell.length_a   1.000
_cell.length_b   1.000
_cell.length_c   1.000
_cell.angle_alpha   90.00
_cell.angle_beta   90.00
_cell.angle_gamma   90.00
#
_symmetry.space_group_name_H-M   'P 1'
#
loop_
_entity.id
_entity.type
_entity.pdbx_description
1 polymer ?
#
loop_
_entity_poly.entity_id
_entity_poly.type
_entity_poly.pdbx_seq_one_letter_code
_entity_poly.pdbx_strand_id
1 'polypeptide(L)'
;MFTIISALLASAALTIVEVHGHPPAPPGSAIKTTVGTWEYKGCYVDFGPRILNFRFDIPEGNTAERCTELCANEGYGIAGLEYGTECWCDNYNIFGDLPIVGDGDCNFACPGDEMEWCGAGNRLVVYENTAATPPSVNNCIDWRHSFTFGNTRLQAIPKTGSGLPTNLFAIPTNPVTDPVFYRIISTCTGSCPWTDYFNMPIVDGLMTAYNARAMAPNVGDSQAFRDTFPNTVPGHNGYCGKPNPISPLGGFAGFPVLSVNGDVDSWALCTNTTAGGRQDIVYSPIPNHAHYDNDLCEDVYIQILPYILVYP
;
A
#
# COMPACT_ATOMS: atom_id res chain seq x y z
N MET A 1 -9.42 64.74 57.75
CA MET A 1 -9.11 63.36 58.20
C MET A 1 -8.87 62.54 56.95
N PHE A 2 -7.71 61.87 56.87
CA PHE A 2 -7.21 61.13 55.71
C PHE A 2 -8.20 60.06 55.23
N THR A 3 -8.30 59.83 53.92
CA THR A 3 -8.79 58.55 53.40
C THR A 3 -8.05 58.17 52.12
N ILE A 4 -7.71 56.89 52.07
CA ILE A 4 -6.56 56.27 51.42
C ILE A 4 -6.87 55.90 49.96
N ILE A 5 -5.83 56.01 49.12
CA ILE A 5 -5.75 55.50 47.75
C ILE A 5 -5.83 53.96 47.77
N SER A 6 -6.66 53.35 46.91
CA SER A 6 -6.39 52.00 46.42
C SER A 6 -6.77 51.88 44.95
N ALA A 7 -5.73 51.68 44.14
CA ALA A 7 -5.81 51.45 42.72
C ALA A 7 -6.04 49.96 42.41
N LEU A 8 -6.54 49.75 41.19
CA LEU A 8 -7.00 48.53 40.54
C LEU A 8 -6.16 47.25 40.77
N LEU A 9 -6.85 46.11 40.67
CA LEU A 9 -6.41 44.95 39.88
C LEU A 9 -7.67 44.20 39.40
N ALA A 10 -8.10 44.48 38.16
CA ALA A 10 -9.04 43.59 37.46
C ALA A 10 -8.21 42.40 36.94
N SER A 11 -8.45 41.22 37.51
CA SER A 11 -7.86 39.97 37.02
C SER A 11 -8.47 39.66 35.65
N ALA A 12 -7.71 39.88 34.58
CA ALA A 12 -8.03 39.31 33.29
C ALA A 12 -7.67 37.81 33.37
N ALA A 13 -8.70 36.96 33.48
CA ALA A 13 -8.51 35.52 33.34
C ALA A 13 -8.03 35.24 31.91
N LEU A 14 -6.79 34.82 31.78
CA LEU A 14 -6.22 34.30 30.55
C LEU A 14 -6.87 32.94 30.31
N THR A 15 -7.89 32.85 29.44
CA THR A 15 -8.35 31.56 28.92
C THR A 15 -7.21 30.97 28.10
N ILE A 16 -6.52 30.02 28.70
CA ILE A 16 -5.63 29.10 27.98
C ILE A 16 -6.56 28.32 27.05
N VAL A 17 -6.50 28.60 25.75
CA VAL A 17 -7.03 27.67 24.75
C VAL A 17 -6.09 26.48 24.80
N GLU A 18 -6.45 25.44 25.56
CA GLU A 18 -5.83 24.13 25.39
C GLU A 18 -5.97 23.77 23.92
N VAL A 19 -4.87 23.46 23.26
CA VAL A 19 -4.90 22.80 21.96
C VAL A 19 -5.62 21.48 22.24
N HIS A 20 -6.87 21.33 21.78
CA HIS A 20 -7.73 20.20 22.12
C HIS A 20 -7.12 18.92 21.54
N GLY A 21 -6.22 18.29 22.30
CA GLY A 21 -5.89 16.88 22.13
C GLY A 21 -7.11 16.06 22.54
N HIS A 22 -7.33 14.96 21.85
CA HIS A 22 -8.39 14.02 22.21
C HIS A 22 -8.24 13.60 23.69
N PRO A 23 -9.32 13.57 24.48
CA PRO A 23 -9.22 13.29 25.91
C PRO A 23 -8.67 11.86 26.14
N PRO A 24 -7.77 11.68 27.12
CA PRO A 24 -7.29 10.35 27.49
C PRO A 24 -8.46 9.50 28.02
N ALA A 25 -8.48 8.22 27.66
CA ALA A 25 -9.56 7.34 28.09
C ALA A 25 -9.61 7.16 29.62
N PRO A 26 -10.81 7.00 30.22
CA PRO A 26 -10.97 6.69 31.64
C PRO A 26 -10.21 5.43 32.08
N PRO A 27 -9.82 5.31 33.36
CA PRO A 27 -9.24 4.09 33.90
C PRO A 27 -10.17 2.88 33.72
N GLY A 28 -9.62 1.76 33.25
CA GLY A 28 -10.40 0.54 32.99
C GLY A 28 -10.98 0.45 31.58
N SER A 29 -10.78 1.48 30.75
CA SER A 29 -11.06 1.41 29.31
C SER A 29 -10.13 0.41 28.62
N ALA A 30 -10.61 -0.21 27.53
CA ALA A 30 -9.85 -1.23 26.82
C ALA A 30 -10.27 -1.34 25.35
N ILE A 31 -9.46 -2.04 24.57
CA ILE A 31 -9.85 -2.52 23.24
C ILE A 31 -11.01 -3.51 23.39
N LYS A 32 -12.03 -3.35 22.55
CA LYS A 32 -13.06 -4.35 22.41
C LYS A 32 -12.52 -5.51 21.57
N THR A 33 -12.36 -6.69 22.15
CA THR A 33 -11.70 -7.80 21.43
C THR A 33 -12.60 -8.47 20.40
N THR A 34 -13.92 -8.36 20.54
CA THR A 34 -14.90 -8.99 19.65
C THR A 34 -16.18 -8.16 19.54
N VAL A 35 -16.68 -8.02 18.31
CA VAL A 35 -17.96 -7.36 17.99
C VAL A 35 -18.73 -8.24 16.99
N GLY A 36 -19.65 -9.07 17.47
CA GLY A 36 -20.34 -10.03 16.60
C GLY A 36 -19.34 -10.97 15.91
N THR A 37 -19.26 -10.93 14.58
CA THR A 37 -18.30 -11.71 13.76
C THR A 37 -16.96 -11.00 13.54
N TRP A 38 -16.79 -9.78 14.06
CA TRP A 38 -15.58 -9.00 13.94
C TRP A 38 -14.61 -9.31 15.08
N GLU A 39 -13.37 -9.60 14.73
CA GLU A 39 -12.29 -9.88 15.67
C GLU A 39 -11.21 -8.82 15.61
N TYR A 40 -10.75 -8.37 16.77
CA TYR A 40 -9.59 -7.50 16.88
C TYR A 40 -8.32 -8.20 16.37
N LYS A 41 -7.55 -7.50 15.53
CA LYS A 41 -6.30 -8.00 14.91
C LYS A 41 -5.04 -7.28 15.36
N GLY A 42 -5.15 -6.19 16.13
CA GLY A 42 -3.99 -5.47 16.66
C GLY A 42 -4.10 -3.95 16.57
N CYS A 43 -3.19 -3.28 17.29
CA CYS A 43 -2.96 -1.85 17.25
C CYS A 43 -1.75 -1.61 16.33
N TYR A 44 -1.99 -1.00 15.18
CA TYR A 44 -1.00 -0.84 14.13
C TYR A 44 -0.53 0.62 14.06
N VAL A 45 0.74 0.81 13.72
CA VAL A 45 1.26 2.14 13.36
C VAL A 45 0.72 2.51 11.98
N ASP A 46 -0.06 3.59 11.92
CA ASP A 46 -0.61 4.13 10.67
C ASP A 46 0.08 5.46 10.30
N PHE A 47 1.40 5.42 10.12
CA PHE A 47 2.22 6.59 9.78
C PHE A 47 2.65 6.54 8.31
N GLY A 48 1.68 6.74 7.41
CA GLY A 48 1.87 6.70 5.95
C GLY A 48 2.31 5.33 5.39
N PRO A 49 2.20 5.11 4.07
CA PRO A 49 0.89 5.13 3.42
C PRO A 49 -0.19 4.53 4.32
N ARG A 50 -1.42 5.08 4.25
CA ARG A 50 -2.52 4.63 5.09
C ARG A 50 -2.74 3.12 5.01
N ILE A 51 -2.98 2.49 6.15
CA ILE A 51 -3.26 1.04 6.22
C ILE A 51 -4.55 0.70 5.46
N LEU A 52 -5.61 1.45 5.76
CA LEU A 52 -6.95 1.32 5.19
C LEU A 52 -7.26 2.61 4.44
N ASN A 53 -7.98 2.52 3.33
CA ASN A 53 -8.08 3.64 2.39
C ASN A 53 -9.41 4.42 2.48
N PHE A 54 -10.48 3.81 3.00
CA PHE A 54 -11.81 4.45 3.00
C PHE A 54 -12.16 4.98 4.37
N ARG A 55 -11.99 6.28 4.56
CA ARG A 55 -12.43 6.95 5.77
C ARG A 55 -13.91 7.31 5.68
N PHE A 56 -14.60 7.05 6.78
CA PHE A 56 -15.94 7.51 7.07
C PHE A 56 -15.96 8.22 8.42
N ASP A 57 -16.86 9.18 8.58
CA ASP A 57 -17.12 9.83 9.86
C ASP A 57 -18.48 9.34 10.39
N ILE A 58 -18.57 9.10 11.71
CA ILE A 58 -19.80 8.66 12.39
C ILE A 58 -20.29 9.80 13.26
N PRO A 59 -21.32 10.56 12.84
CA PRO A 59 -21.77 11.78 13.53
C PRO A 59 -22.19 11.56 14.99
N GLU A 60 -22.74 10.38 15.30
CA GLU A 60 -23.20 10.02 16.65
C GLU A 60 -22.05 9.70 17.61
N GLY A 61 -20.81 9.68 17.11
CA GLY A 61 -19.60 9.27 17.83
C GLY A 61 -19.16 7.87 17.43
N ASN A 62 -17.85 7.66 17.32
CA ASN A 62 -17.29 6.37 16.94
C ASN A 62 -17.34 5.37 18.12
N THR A 63 -17.49 4.08 17.82
CA THR A 63 -17.26 2.91 18.71
C THR A 63 -16.85 1.72 17.84
N ALA A 64 -16.34 0.64 18.45
CA ALA A 64 -16.02 -0.57 17.70
C ALA A 64 -17.25 -1.13 16.94
N GLU A 65 -18.42 -1.14 17.58
CA GLU A 65 -19.70 -1.52 16.95
C GLU A 65 -20.04 -0.66 15.74
N ARG A 66 -20.06 0.66 15.93
CA ARG A 66 -20.56 1.55 14.89
C ARG A 66 -19.64 1.54 13.67
N CYS A 67 -18.32 1.48 13.89
CA CYS A 67 -17.38 1.41 12.79
C CYS A 67 -17.46 0.08 12.04
N THR A 68 -17.50 -1.05 12.76
CA THR A 68 -17.61 -2.37 12.12
C THR A 68 -18.95 -2.57 11.41
N GLU A 69 -20.05 -2.06 11.96
CA GLU A 69 -21.37 -2.05 11.31
C GLU A 69 -21.35 -1.18 10.05
N LEU A 70 -20.78 0.03 10.11
CA LEU A 70 -20.64 0.90 8.95
C LEU A 70 -19.84 0.21 7.85
N CYS A 71 -18.66 -0.34 8.17
CA CYS A 71 -17.83 -1.03 7.20
C CYS A 71 -18.56 -2.24 6.59
N ALA A 72 -19.30 -3.02 7.40
CA ALA A 72 -20.11 -4.13 6.90
C ALA A 72 -21.17 -3.65 5.89
N ASN A 73 -21.89 -2.57 6.21
CA ASN A 73 -22.95 -2.01 5.37
C ASN A 73 -22.42 -1.46 4.05
N GLU A 74 -21.20 -0.93 4.05
CA GLU A 74 -20.47 -0.47 2.86
C GLU A 74 -19.78 -1.63 2.10
N GLY A 75 -19.92 -2.88 2.56
CA GLY A 75 -19.40 -4.08 1.89
C GLY A 75 -17.91 -4.37 2.15
N TYR A 76 -17.36 -3.84 3.25
CA TYR A 76 -15.99 -4.05 3.66
C TYR A 76 -15.87 -5.14 4.75
N GLY A 77 -14.83 -5.98 4.64
CA GLY A 77 -14.48 -7.02 5.60
C GLY A 77 -13.45 -6.60 6.65
N ILE A 78 -12.86 -5.40 6.52
CA ILE A 78 -11.86 -4.85 7.46
C ILE A 78 -12.34 -3.48 7.92
N ALA A 79 -12.23 -3.23 9.22
CA ALA A 79 -12.54 -1.97 9.87
C ALA A 79 -11.35 -1.50 10.71
N GLY A 80 -11.21 -0.20 10.87
CA GLY A 80 -10.13 0.43 11.61
C GLY A 80 -10.61 1.68 12.34
N LEU A 81 -10.19 1.85 13.59
CA LEU A 81 -10.50 3.05 14.38
C LEU A 81 -9.23 3.83 14.66
N GLU A 82 -9.22 5.10 14.28
CA GLU A 82 -8.08 5.99 14.48
C GLU A 82 -8.54 7.32 15.09
N TYR A 83 -7.63 7.96 15.85
CA TYR A 83 -7.81 9.32 16.35
C TYR A 83 -9.08 9.52 17.19
N GLY A 84 -9.64 8.44 17.76
CA GLY A 84 -10.87 8.45 18.52
C GLY A 84 -12.13 8.55 17.65
N THR A 85 -12.12 9.37 16.61
CA THR A 85 -13.32 9.76 15.84
C THR A 85 -13.39 9.17 14.44
N GLU A 86 -12.30 8.62 13.91
CA GLU A 86 -12.24 8.19 12.51
C GLU A 86 -12.57 6.70 12.39
N CYS A 87 -13.43 6.36 11.42
CA CYS A 87 -13.68 4.98 11.02
C CYS A 87 -13.09 4.75 9.63
N TRP A 88 -12.29 3.70 9.48
CA TRP A 88 -11.62 3.34 8.26
C TRP A 88 -12.05 1.95 7.82
N CYS A 89 -12.34 1.78 6.53
CA CYS A 89 -12.75 0.50 5.97
C CYS A 89 -11.82 0.11 4.82
N ASP A 90 -11.65 -1.20 4.60
CA ASP A 90 -11.01 -1.76 3.40
C ASP A 90 -11.43 -3.22 3.23
N ASN A 91 -11.07 -3.80 2.08
CA ASN A 91 -11.22 -5.21 1.77
C ASN A 91 -9.86 -5.90 1.56
N TYR A 92 -8.79 -5.13 1.50
CA TYR A 92 -7.43 -5.64 1.36
C TYR A 92 -6.57 -5.21 2.54
N ASN A 93 -5.98 -6.20 3.20
CA ASN A 93 -5.15 -6.06 4.38
C ASN A 93 -3.70 -5.79 3.95
N ILE A 94 -3.15 -4.59 4.15
CA ILE A 94 -1.67 -4.39 4.05
C ILE A 94 -1.01 -4.55 5.43
N PHE A 95 -1.80 -4.64 6.50
CA PHE A 95 -1.34 -4.50 7.87
C PHE A 95 -0.49 -5.65 8.39
N GLY A 96 -0.55 -6.83 7.79
CA GLY A 96 0.30 -7.93 8.25
C GLY A 96 1.82 -7.69 8.07
N ASP A 97 2.22 -6.75 7.21
CA ASP A 97 3.61 -6.30 7.04
C ASP A 97 3.95 -5.03 7.86
N LEU A 98 2.98 -4.49 8.62
CA LEU A 98 3.12 -3.23 9.34
C LEU A 98 3.43 -3.43 10.83
N PRO A 99 4.12 -2.46 11.47
CA PRO A 99 4.46 -2.57 12.89
C PRO A 99 3.20 -2.61 13.76
N ILE A 100 3.03 -3.72 14.49
CA ILE A 100 2.11 -3.82 15.62
C ILE A 100 2.79 -3.21 16.84
N VAL A 101 2.08 -2.37 17.57
CA VAL A 101 2.50 -1.81 18.86
C VAL A 101 1.62 -2.33 19.98
N GLY A 102 1.95 -1.99 21.23
CA GLY A 102 1.12 -2.39 22.36
C GLY A 102 -0.25 -1.71 22.31
N ASP A 103 -1.31 -2.42 22.72
CA ASP A 103 -2.69 -1.91 22.74
C ASP A 103 -2.83 -0.56 23.46
N GLY A 104 -2.00 -0.31 24.48
CA GLY A 104 -1.97 0.95 25.23
C GLY A 104 -1.52 2.18 24.42
N ASP A 105 -0.98 2.00 23.22
CA ASP A 105 -0.70 3.09 22.27
C ASP A 105 -1.96 3.51 21.48
N CYS A 106 -2.99 2.67 21.45
CA CYS A 106 -4.29 2.93 20.81
C CYS A 106 -5.34 3.37 21.85
N ASN A 107 -5.03 4.34 22.72
CA ASN A 107 -5.75 4.61 23.96
C ASN A 107 -6.71 5.82 23.95
N PHE A 108 -7.05 6.36 22.79
CA PHE A 108 -8.05 7.43 22.70
C PHE A 108 -9.43 6.86 22.98
N ALA A 109 -10.20 7.50 23.87
CA ALA A 109 -11.57 7.08 24.17
C ALA A 109 -12.46 7.19 22.93
N CYS A 110 -13.32 6.21 22.71
CA CYS A 110 -14.35 6.31 21.68
C CYS A 110 -15.40 7.38 22.10
N PRO A 111 -15.76 8.36 21.25
CA PRO A 111 -16.78 9.36 21.59
C PRO A 111 -18.18 8.76 21.83
N GLY A 112 -18.47 7.59 21.25
CA GLY A 112 -19.74 6.89 21.44
C GLY A 112 -19.77 5.98 22.67
N ASP A 113 -18.61 5.63 23.24
CA ASP A 113 -18.46 4.87 24.49
C ASP A 113 -17.05 5.10 25.06
N GLU A 114 -16.92 5.95 26.08
CA GLU A 114 -15.61 6.34 26.61
C GLU A 114 -14.84 5.16 27.24
N MET A 115 -15.49 4.03 27.55
CA MET A 115 -14.83 2.83 28.07
C MET A 115 -14.15 1.98 26.99
N GLU A 116 -14.29 2.37 25.71
CA GLU A 116 -13.64 1.72 24.58
C GLU A 116 -12.48 2.55 24.03
N TRP A 117 -11.48 1.84 23.51
CA TRP A 117 -10.32 2.42 22.85
C TRP A 117 -10.48 2.46 21.32
N CYS A 118 -10.33 3.64 20.74
CA CYS A 118 -10.55 3.98 19.33
C CYS A 118 -9.27 4.52 18.65
N GLY A 119 -8.13 3.88 18.90
CA GLY A 119 -6.85 4.23 18.28
C GLY A 119 -6.15 5.38 18.97
N ALA A 120 -5.28 6.06 18.25
CA ALA A 120 -4.66 7.34 18.63
C ALA A 120 -4.11 8.01 17.36
N GLY A 121 -3.35 9.10 17.47
CA GLY A 121 -2.68 9.69 16.32
C GLY A 121 -1.70 8.72 15.67
N ASN A 122 -1.89 8.38 14.38
CA ASN A 122 -1.10 7.40 13.64
C ASN A 122 -1.11 6.00 14.30
N ARG A 123 -2.23 5.64 14.94
CA ARG A 123 -2.42 4.37 15.65
C ARG A 123 -3.83 3.85 15.37
N LEU A 124 -3.88 2.76 14.61
CA LEU A 124 -5.13 2.19 14.10
C LEU A 124 -5.45 0.89 14.84
N VAL A 125 -6.63 0.84 15.47
CA VAL A 125 -7.19 -0.40 16.01
C VAL A 125 -7.90 -1.14 14.88
N VAL A 126 -7.42 -2.32 14.49
CA VAL A 126 -7.94 -3.05 13.32
C VAL A 126 -8.83 -4.21 13.74
N TYR A 127 -9.96 -4.37 13.05
CA TYR A 127 -10.88 -5.49 13.15
C TYR A 127 -11.05 -6.15 11.77
N GLU A 128 -11.22 -7.47 11.78
CA GLU A 128 -11.54 -8.26 10.59
C GLU A 128 -12.83 -9.05 10.82
N ASN A 129 -13.71 -9.02 9.83
CA ASN A 129 -14.96 -9.77 9.85
C ASN A 129 -14.71 -11.21 9.41
N THR A 130 -14.75 -12.15 10.37
CA THR A 130 -14.56 -13.58 10.11
C THR A 130 -15.65 -14.22 9.23
N ALA A 131 -16.79 -13.55 9.07
CA ALA A 131 -17.89 -13.98 8.20
C ALA A 131 -17.92 -13.27 6.84
N ALA A 132 -17.04 -12.29 6.60
CA ALA A 132 -16.97 -11.63 5.29
C ALA A 132 -16.50 -12.62 4.23
N THR A 133 -17.10 -12.54 3.04
CA THR A 133 -16.58 -13.26 1.88
C THR A 133 -15.35 -12.50 1.38
N PRO A 134 -14.16 -13.13 1.32
CA PRO A 134 -12.98 -12.45 0.80
C PRO A 134 -13.21 -11.98 -0.63
N PRO A 135 -12.61 -10.85 -1.05
CA PRO A 135 -12.67 -10.42 -2.45
C PRO A 135 -12.24 -11.54 -3.40
N SER A 136 -12.70 -11.50 -4.64
CA SER A 136 -12.21 -12.46 -5.63
C SER A 136 -10.71 -12.24 -5.87
N VAL A 137 -9.90 -13.29 -5.70
CA VAL A 137 -8.47 -13.27 -6.06
C VAL A 137 -8.23 -13.00 -7.55
N ASN A 138 -9.27 -13.19 -8.37
CA ASN A 138 -9.22 -12.95 -9.80
C ASN A 138 -9.55 -11.50 -10.18
N ASN A 139 -10.09 -10.71 -9.27
CA ASN A 139 -10.41 -9.31 -9.53
C ASN A 139 -9.20 -8.43 -9.24
N CYS A 140 -9.07 -7.36 -10.02
CA CYS A 140 -8.14 -6.30 -9.69
C CYS A 140 -8.53 -5.68 -8.35
N ILE A 141 -7.52 -5.26 -7.58
CA ILE A 141 -7.71 -4.41 -6.41
C ILE A 141 -8.02 -3.00 -6.95
N ASP A 142 -9.31 -2.71 -7.13
CA ASP A 142 -9.78 -1.56 -7.92
C ASP A 142 -10.06 -0.29 -7.11
N TRP A 143 -10.26 -0.44 -5.81
CA TRP A 143 -10.52 0.70 -4.92
C TRP A 143 -9.23 1.44 -4.52
N ARG A 144 -8.05 0.92 -4.91
CA ARG A 144 -6.74 1.60 -4.76
C ARG A 144 -6.36 2.53 -5.91
N HIS A 145 -7.26 2.68 -6.89
CA HIS A 145 -6.96 3.12 -8.26
C HIS A 145 -6.27 4.48 -8.43
N SER A 146 -6.26 5.39 -7.46
CA SER A 146 -5.71 6.74 -7.72
C SER A 146 -4.61 7.22 -6.77
N PHE A 147 -4.42 6.60 -5.60
CA PHE A 147 -3.44 7.08 -4.61
C PHE A 147 -2.44 6.02 -4.13
N THR A 148 -2.87 4.77 -3.95
CA THR A 148 -2.02 3.74 -3.31
C THR A 148 -0.96 3.18 -4.25
N PHE A 149 -1.27 3.02 -5.53
CA PHE A 149 -0.28 2.64 -6.56
C PHE A 149 0.22 3.83 -7.38
N GLY A 150 -0.16 5.07 -7.02
CA GLY A 150 0.28 6.29 -7.70
C GLY A 150 1.77 6.58 -7.52
N ASN A 151 2.39 6.03 -6.48
CA ASN A 151 3.84 5.89 -6.37
C ASN A 151 4.15 4.50 -5.85
N THR A 152 4.68 3.62 -6.68
CA THR A 152 4.91 2.23 -6.33
C THR A 152 6.24 1.73 -6.88
N ARG A 153 6.88 0.83 -6.14
CA ARG A 153 8.08 0.09 -6.56
C ARG A 153 7.70 -1.35 -6.82
N LEU A 154 8.46 -2.00 -7.69
CA LEU A 154 8.28 -3.41 -7.98
C LEU A 154 9.48 -4.22 -7.46
N GLN A 155 9.20 -5.41 -6.96
CA GLN A 155 10.21 -6.40 -6.60
C GLN A 155 9.83 -7.76 -7.17
N ALA A 156 10.80 -8.51 -7.65
CA ALA A 156 10.60 -9.92 -7.98
C ALA A 156 10.76 -10.76 -6.70
N ILE A 157 9.76 -11.58 -6.41
CA ILE A 157 9.78 -12.55 -5.31
C ILE A 157 9.73 -13.98 -5.88
N PRO A 158 10.65 -14.89 -5.50
CA PRO A 158 10.61 -16.26 -5.98
C PRO A 158 9.30 -16.95 -5.63
N LYS A 159 8.67 -17.63 -6.61
CA LYS A 159 7.41 -18.35 -6.37
C LYS A 159 7.56 -19.53 -5.42
N THR A 160 8.78 -20.02 -5.24
CA THR A 160 9.13 -21.04 -4.24
C THR A 160 8.84 -20.58 -2.81
N GLY A 161 8.64 -19.28 -2.58
CA GLY A 161 8.51 -18.68 -1.25
C GLY A 161 9.83 -18.61 -0.48
N SER A 162 10.94 -19.06 -1.09
CA SER A 162 12.27 -19.07 -0.52
C SER A 162 13.22 -18.23 -1.37
N GLY A 163 13.77 -17.16 -0.81
CA GLY A 163 14.73 -16.28 -1.48
C GLY A 163 14.51 -14.83 -1.08
N LEU A 164 15.50 -13.98 -1.38
CA LEU A 164 15.40 -12.55 -1.10
C LEU A 164 14.65 -11.85 -2.24
N PRO A 165 13.70 -10.93 -1.94
CA PRO A 165 13.11 -10.07 -2.95
C PRO A 165 14.18 -9.30 -3.74
N THR A 166 14.03 -9.23 -5.05
CA THR A 166 14.96 -8.51 -5.92
C THR A 166 14.31 -7.23 -6.45
N ASN A 167 14.91 -6.07 -6.18
CA ASN A 167 14.40 -4.78 -6.65
C ASN A 167 14.41 -4.68 -8.18
N LEU A 168 13.31 -4.15 -8.72
CA LEU A 168 13.12 -3.97 -10.15
C LEU A 168 13.14 -2.49 -10.53
N PHE A 169 13.69 -2.22 -11.71
CA PHE A 169 13.88 -0.89 -12.28
C PHE A 169 13.40 -0.87 -13.73
N ALA A 170 12.90 0.27 -14.19
CA ALA A 170 12.63 0.51 -15.61
C ALA A 170 13.86 1.10 -16.30
N ILE A 171 14.72 0.24 -16.84
CA ILE A 171 16.00 0.66 -17.45
C ILE A 171 15.82 1.00 -18.93
N PRO A 172 16.49 2.04 -19.46
CA PRO A 172 16.49 2.32 -20.89
C PRO A 172 17.26 1.23 -21.65
N THR A 173 16.72 0.78 -22.78
CA THR A 173 17.38 -0.22 -23.65
C THR A 173 17.99 0.37 -24.90
N ASN A 174 17.70 1.64 -25.21
CA ASN A 174 18.20 2.33 -26.39
C ASN A 174 18.87 3.67 -26.06
N PRO A 175 19.76 4.17 -26.94
CA PRO A 175 20.44 5.44 -26.74
C PRO A 175 19.46 6.63 -26.82
N VAL A 176 19.81 7.73 -26.14
CA VAL A 176 18.97 8.93 -26.03
C VAL A 176 18.70 9.62 -27.40
N THR A 177 19.41 9.19 -28.45
CA THR A 177 19.25 9.70 -29.82
C THR A 177 18.11 9.04 -30.59
N ASP A 178 17.52 7.96 -30.08
CA ASP A 178 16.37 7.30 -30.70
C ASP A 178 15.10 8.12 -30.43
N PRO A 179 14.31 8.49 -31.47
CA PRO A 179 13.05 9.20 -31.28
C PRO A 179 11.98 8.39 -30.51
N VAL A 180 12.14 7.06 -30.41
CA VAL A 180 11.26 6.17 -29.64
C VAL A 180 12.07 5.58 -28.51
N PHE A 181 11.85 5.99 -27.27
CA PHE A 181 12.60 5.48 -26.13
C PHE A 181 11.95 4.20 -25.60
N TYR A 182 12.74 3.15 -25.48
CA TYR A 182 12.31 1.88 -24.89
C TYR A 182 12.93 1.70 -23.52
N ARG A 183 12.11 1.15 -22.63
CA ARG A 183 12.56 0.68 -21.31
C ARG A 183 12.07 -0.73 -21.09
N ILE A 184 12.76 -1.47 -20.25
CA ILE A 184 12.31 -2.79 -19.79
C ILE A 184 12.35 -2.85 -18.26
N ILE A 185 11.53 -3.73 -17.68
CA ILE A 185 11.66 -4.09 -16.27
C ILE A 185 12.85 -5.05 -16.12
N SER A 186 13.83 -4.65 -15.32
CA SER A 186 15.07 -5.40 -15.10
C SER A 186 15.59 -5.18 -13.68
N THR A 187 16.48 -6.06 -13.25
CA THR A 187 17.32 -5.83 -12.07
C THR A 187 18.63 -5.17 -12.49
N CYS A 188 19.27 -4.50 -11.53
CA CYS A 188 20.63 -3.99 -11.70
C CYS A 188 21.52 -4.61 -10.62
N THR A 189 22.44 -5.50 -11.01
CA THR A 189 23.50 -5.99 -10.12
C THR A 189 24.77 -5.16 -10.36
N GLY A 190 25.04 -4.15 -9.53
CA GLY A 190 26.22 -3.28 -9.62
C GLY A 190 25.92 -1.80 -9.86
N SER A 191 26.86 -1.07 -10.49
CA SER A 191 26.74 0.36 -10.80
C SER A 191 25.83 0.60 -12.01
N CYS A 192 24.52 0.46 -11.84
CA CYS A 192 23.56 0.97 -12.83
C CYS A 192 23.67 2.50 -12.85
N PRO A 193 23.96 3.14 -14.00
CA PRO A 193 23.97 4.60 -14.08
C PRO A 193 22.56 5.20 -13.95
N TRP A 194 21.52 4.38 -14.05
CA TRP A 194 20.13 4.80 -14.28
C TRP A 194 19.17 4.30 -13.19
N THR A 195 19.58 4.39 -11.93
CA THR A 195 18.81 3.94 -10.76
C THR A 195 17.51 4.72 -10.53
N ASP A 196 17.26 5.81 -11.26
CA ASP A 196 16.22 6.80 -10.94
C ASP A 196 14.80 6.37 -11.33
N TYR A 197 14.64 5.29 -12.10
CA TYR A 197 13.35 4.85 -12.65
C TYR A 197 12.77 3.63 -11.92
N PHE A 198 12.81 3.69 -10.59
CA PHE A 198 12.30 2.62 -9.72
C PHE A 198 10.81 2.81 -9.38
N ASN A 199 10.22 3.98 -9.67
CA ASN A 199 8.80 4.27 -9.50
C ASN A 199 8.02 3.88 -10.76
N MET A 200 7.12 2.90 -10.64
CA MET A 200 6.33 2.34 -11.74
C MET A 200 4.84 2.32 -11.42
N PRO A 201 4.16 3.48 -11.33
CA PRO A 201 2.80 3.55 -10.83
C PRO A 201 1.80 2.87 -11.74
N ILE A 202 0.73 2.36 -11.13
CA ILE A 202 -0.38 1.65 -11.80
C ILE A 202 -1.65 2.42 -11.48
N VAL A 203 -2.22 3.09 -12.47
CA VAL A 203 -3.42 3.95 -12.32
C VAL A 203 -4.39 3.60 -13.43
N ASP A 204 -5.63 3.28 -13.07
CA ASP A 204 -6.71 2.95 -14.01
C ASP A 204 -6.30 1.92 -15.09
N GLY A 205 -5.62 0.85 -14.67
CA GLY A 205 -5.20 -0.22 -15.57
C GLY A 205 -3.89 0.05 -16.33
N LEU A 206 -3.31 1.24 -16.17
CA LEU A 206 -2.10 1.67 -16.88
C LEU A 206 -0.89 1.67 -15.95
N MET A 207 0.12 0.88 -16.30
CA MET A 207 1.44 0.94 -15.67
C MET A 207 2.33 1.92 -16.44
N THR A 208 3.04 2.79 -15.72
CA THR A 208 3.93 3.79 -16.31
C THR A 208 5.30 3.78 -15.67
N ALA A 209 6.31 4.30 -16.36
CA ALA A 209 7.65 4.49 -15.82
C ALA A 209 8.18 5.82 -16.33
N TYR A 210 8.18 6.84 -15.46
CA TYR A 210 8.37 8.23 -15.88
C TYR A 210 7.32 8.63 -16.95
N ASN A 211 7.74 9.11 -18.11
CA ASN A 211 6.86 9.42 -19.24
C ASN A 211 6.48 8.19 -20.08
N ALA A 212 7.18 7.06 -19.89
CA ALA A 212 6.93 5.86 -20.68
C ALA A 212 5.66 5.13 -20.23
N ARG A 213 5.00 4.47 -21.17
CA ARG A 213 3.79 3.68 -20.96
C ARG A 213 4.08 2.21 -21.18
N ALA A 214 3.63 1.35 -20.28
CA ALA A 214 3.80 -0.10 -20.42
C ALA A 214 3.08 -0.59 -21.68
N MET A 215 3.75 -1.44 -22.44
CA MET A 215 3.19 -2.12 -23.60
C MET A 215 2.60 -3.46 -23.17
N ALA A 216 1.65 -4.01 -23.94
CA ALA A 216 1.17 -5.36 -23.68
C ALA A 216 2.36 -6.34 -23.66
N PRO A 217 2.43 -7.25 -22.68
CA PRO A 217 3.52 -8.23 -22.63
C PRO A 217 3.44 -9.17 -23.83
N ASN A 218 4.59 -9.45 -24.43
CA ASN A 218 4.72 -10.49 -25.43
C ASN A 218 5.34 -11.73 -24.78
N VAL A 219 4.84 -12.90 -25.15
CA VAL A 219 5.42 -14.18 -24.72
C VAL A 219 6.87 -14.27 -25.16
N GLY A 220 7.75 -14.58 -24.22
CA GLY A 220 9.19 -14.71 -24.41
C GLY A 220 9.98 -13.40 -24.30
N ASP A 221 9.33 -12.24 -24.29
CA ASP A 221 10.00 -10.93 -24.24
C ASP A 221 10.01 -10.34 -22.83
N SER A 222 10.93 -9.40 -22.60
CA SER A 222 10.91 -8.57 -21.39
C SER A 222 9.73 -7.61 -21.37
N GLN A 223 9.15 -7.35 -20.20
CA GLN A 223 8.10 -6.35 -20.06
C GLN A 223 8.64 -4.96 -20.43
N ALA A 224 8.16 -4.40 -21.53
CA ALA A 224 8.64 -3.14 -22.09
C ALA A 224 7.71 -1.96 -21.79
N PHE A 225 8.31 -0.78 -21.76
CA PHE A 225 7.62 0.50 -21.83
C PHE A 225 8.09 1.25 -23.07
N ARG A 226 7.21 2.07 -23.62
CA ARG A 226 7.50 2.94 -24.76
C ARG A 226 7.18 4.38 -24.42
N ASP A 227 8.07 5.27 -24.82
CA ASP A 227 7.90 6.72 -24.74
C ASP A 227 8.21 7.34 -26.10
N THR A 228 7.44 8.33 -26.50
CA THR A 228 7.68 9.14 -27.71
C THR A 228 7.58 10.60 -27.32
N PHE A 229 8.35 11.47 -27.96
CA PHE A 229 8.20 12.90 -27.76
C PHE A 229 7.63 13.57 -29.03
N PRO A 230 6.42 14.17 -29.00
CA PRO A 230 5.48 14.26 -27.87
C PRO A 230 4.82 12.92 -27.51
N ASN A 231 4.41 12.77 -26.25
CA ASN A 231 3.86 11.51 -25.73
C ASN A 231 2.45 11.27 -26.28
N THR A 232 2.35 10.38 -27.26
CA THR A 232 1.10 10.08 -27.98
C THR A 232 0.76 8.60 -27.95
N VAL A 233 1.58 7.78 -27.27
CA VAL A 233 1.39 6.33 -27.25
C VAL A 233 0.41 5.97 -26.14
N PRO A 234 -0.77 5.40 -26.46
CA PRO A 234 -1.61 4.82 -25.43
C PRO A 234 -0.89 3.60 -24.83
N GLY A 235 -0.81 3.56 -23.50
CA GLY A 235 -0.33 2.38 -22.77
C GLY A 235 -1.30 1.22 -22.89
N HIS A 236 -0.81 0.02 -22.61
CA HIS A 236 -1.67 -1.15 -22.48
C HIS A 236 -2.52 -1.03 -21.21
N ASN A 237 -3.83 -1.09 -21.38
CA ASN A 237 -4.79 -1.09 -20.30
C ASN A 237 -5.10 -2.55 -19.90
N GLY A 238 -4.55 -2.97 -18.76
CA GLY A 238 -4.72 -4.32 -18.25
C GLY A 238 -3.88 -4.62 -17.02
N TYR A 239 -3.11 -3.65 -16.52
CA TYR A 239 -2.27 -3.81 -15.34
C TYR A 239 -3.02 -3.49 -14.06
N CYS A 240 -2.94 -4.34 -13.06
CA CYS A 240 -3.50 -4.04 -11.74
C CYS A 240 -2.78 -4.83 -10.64
N GLY A 241 -3.07 -4.50 -9.38
CA GLY A 241 -2.68 -5.34 -8.26
C GLY A 241 -3.69 -6.46 -8.02
N LYS A 242 -3.20 -7.64 -7.64
CA LYS A 242 -4.01 -8.77 -7.15
C LYS A 242 -3.45 -9.32 -5.85
N PRO A 243 -4.27 -10.03 -5.06
CA PRO A 243 -3.84 -10.81 -3.89
C PRO A 243 -2.54 -11.59 -4.13
N ASN A 244 -1.61 -11.50 -3.18
CA ASN A 244 -0.33 -12.19 -3.25
C ASN A 244 -0.51 -13.66 -2.85
N PRO A 245 -0.36 -14.63 -3.77
CA PRO A 245 -0.65 -16.04 -3.49
C PRO A 245 0.29 -16.68 -2.45
N ILE A 246 1.47 -16.10 -2.26
CA ILE A 246 2.50 -16.63 -1.35
C ILE A 246 2.72 -15.76 -0.12
N SER A 247 1.81 -14.83 0.16
CA SER A 247 1.88 -14.04 1.39
C SER A 247 1.76 -14.95 2.62
N PRO A 248 2.71 -14.89 3.58
CA PRO A 248 2.64 -15.66 4.81
C PRO A 248 1.48 -15.23 5.72
N LEU A 249 0.87 -14.08 5.42
CA LEU A 249 -0.21 -13.47 6.18
C LEU A 249 -1.59 -13.89 5.62
N GLY A 250 -1.62 -14.66 4.53
CA GLY A 250 -2.82 -15.01 3.78
C GLY A 250 -2.97 -14.18 2.50
N GLY A 251 -3.72 -14.68 1.51
CA GLY A 251 -3.74 -14.09 0.15
C GLY A 251 -4.18 -12.63 0.09
N PHE A 252 -5.04 -12.19 1.01
CA PHE A 252 -5.55 -10.81 1.08
C PHE A 252 -4.75 -9.91 2.02
N ALA A 253 -3.68 -10.43 2.61
CA ALA A 253 -2.83 -9.75 3.55
C ALA A 253 -1.41 -9.55 2.96
N GLY A 254 -0.81 -8.37 3.14
CA GLY A 254 0.55 -8.05 2.68
C GLY A 254 0.61 -7.43 1.28
N PHE A 255 1.81 -7.15 0.75
CA PHE A 255 1.93 -6.44 -0.54
C PHE A 255 1.39 -7.26 -1.73
N PRO A 256 0.52 -6.67 -2.58
CA PRO A 256 -0.10 -7.36 -3.72
C PRO A 256 0.92 -7.64 -4.83
N VAL A 257 0.53 -8.46 -5.81
CA VAL A 257 1.34 -8.79 -6.98
C VAL A 257 0.78 -8.16 -8.26
N LEU A 258 1.67 -7.84 -9.20
CA LEU A 258 1.34 -7.29 -10.51
C LEU A 258 0.61 -8.33 -11.34
N SER A 259 -0.59 -7.97 -11.75
CA SER A 259 -1.35 -8.66 -12.75
C SER A 259 -1.33 -7.90 -14.07
N VAL A 260 -1.33 -8.62 -15.18
CA VAL A 260 -1.61 -8.10 -16.51
C VAL A 260 -2.66 -8.97 -17.19
N ASN A 261 -3.76 -8.36 -17.64
CA ASN A 261 -4.91 -9.06 -18.24
C ASN A 261 -5.47 -10.19 -17.33
N GLY A 262 -5.34 -10.04 -16.02
CA GLY A 262 -5.75 -11.04 -15.04
C GLY A 262 -4.72 -12.12 -14.73
N ASP A 263 -3.62 -12.20 -15.45
CA ASP A 263 -2.52 -13.12 -15.20
C ASP A 263 -1.54 -12.52 -14.18
N VAL A 264 -1.08 -13.31 -13.22
CA VAL A 264 -0.05 -12.96 -12.21
C VAL A 264 1.14 -13.92 -12.25
N ASP A 265 1.02 -15.02 -12.97
CA ASP A 265 1.84 -16.23 -12.81
C ASP A 265 2.76 -16.47 -14.01
N SER A 266 2.73 -15.61 -15.02
CA SER A 266 3.59 -15.76 -16.21
C SER A 266 4.94 -15.03 -16.11
N TRP A 267 5.31 -14.47 -14.96
CA TRP A 267 6.56 -13.72 -14.84
C TRP A 267 7.74 -14.60 -14.44
N ALA A 268 8.90 -14.36 -15.06
CA ALA A 268 10.17 -14.95 -14.66
C ALA A 268 11.31 -13.93 -14.70
N LEU A 269 12.33 -14.17 -13.88
CA LEU A 269 13.58 -13.44 -13.85
C LEU A 269 14.64 -14.23 -14.62
N CYS A 270 15.06 -13.71 -15.77
CA CYS A 270 15.95 -14.42 -16.70
C CYS A 270 17.28 -13.69 -16.86
N THR A 271 18.39 -14.44 -16.81
CA THR A 271 19.73 -13.87 -17.04
C THR A 271 19.94 -13.59 -18.53
N ASN A 272 20.18 -12.33 -18.88
CA ASN A 272 20.41 -11.89 -20.25
C ASN A 272 21.86 -12.16 -20.67
N THR A 273 22.04 -13.17 -21.52
CA THR A 273 23.35 -13.65 -22.01
C THR A 273 24.02 -12.67 -22.98
N THR A 274 23.25 -11.71 -23.51
CA THR A 274 23.73 -10.70 -24.47
C THR A 274 23.94 -9.32 -23.86
N ALA A 275 23.51 -9.12 -22.61
CA ALA A 275 23.60 -7.84 -21.89
C ALA A 275 24.45 -7.95 -20.62
N GLY A 276 25.57 -8.68 -20.69
CA GLY A 276 26.53 -8.78 -19.59
C GLY A 276 25.99 -9.49 -18.35
N GLY A 277 25.00 -10.39 -18.50
CA GLY A 277 24.41 -11.13 -17.39
C GLY A 277 23.36 -10.36 -16.59
N ARG A 278 22.91 -9.19 -17.07
CA ARG A 278 21.78 -8.46 -16.49
C ARG A 278 20.54 -9.36 -16.39
N GLN A 279 19.78 -9.31 -15.29
CA GLN A 279 18.57 -10.10 -15.19
C GLN A 279 17.33 -9.28 -15.59
N ASP A 280 16.60 -9.76 -16.57
CA ASP A 280 15.41 -9.10 -17.12
C ASP A 280 14.14 -9.82 -16.67
N ILE A 281 13.05 -9.08 -16.44
CA ILE A 281 11.73 -9.66 -16.20
C ILE A 281 11.11 -10.02 -17.54
N VAL A 282 10.92 -11.32 -17.77
CA VAL A 282 10.38 -11.91 -19.00
C VAL A 282 8.97 -12.45 -18.74
N TYR A 283 8.06 -12.20 -19.67
CA TYR A 283 6.71 -12.75 -19.63
C TYR A 283 6.65 -14.07 -20.40
N SER A 284 6.24 -15.15 -19.76
CA SER A 284 6.16 -16.51 -20.32
C SER A 284 7.42 -16.88 -21.12
N PRO A 285 8.59 -17.06 -20.46
CA PRO A 285 9.83 -17.40 -21.14
C PRO A 285 9.70 -18.60 -22.07
N ILE A 286 10.46 -18.61 -23.16
CA ILE A 286 10.42 -19.67 -24.18
C ILE A 286 11.80 -20.32 -24.38
N PRO A 287 11.84 -21.62 -24.73
CA PRO A 287 13.10 -22.29 -25.04
C PRO A 287 13.76 -21.71 -26.31
N ASN A 288 15.09 -21.81 -26.40
CA ASN A 288 15.90 -21.36 -27.53
C ASN A 288 15.78 -19.85 -27.85
N HIS A 289 15.48 -19.03 -26.85
CA HIS A 289 15.47 -17.58 -27.02
C HIS A 289 16.88 -17.02 -27.24
N ALA A 290 17.00 -15.95 -28.02
CA ALA A 290 18.31 -15.39 -28.40
C ALA A 290 19.07 -14.72 -27.23
N HIS A 291 18.35 -14.32 -26.18
CA HIS A 291 18.87 -13.45 -25.13
C HIS A 291 18.95 -14.10 -23.74
N TYR A 292 18.37 -15.28 -23.53
CA TYR A 292 18.41 -15.99 -22.25
C TYR A 292 18.31 -17.50 -22.45
N ASP A 293 18.74 -18.25 -21.44
CA ASP A 293 18.46 -19.67 -21.32
C ASP A 293 17.22 -19.87 -20.45
N ASN A 294 16.18 -20.49 -21.02
CA ASN A 294 14.90 -20.71 -20.35
C ASN A 294 15.04 -21.56 -19.08
N ASP A 295 15.95 -22.55 -19.10
CA ASP A 295 16.13 -23.47 -17.98
C ASP A 295 16.85 -22.81 -16.79
N LEU A 296 17.38 -21.61 -17.00
CA LEU A 296 18.03 -20.78 -15.98
C LEU A 296 17.15 -19.60 -15.52
N CYS A 297 15.94 -19.46 -16.06
CA CYS A 297 15.00 -18.46 -15.58
C CYS A 297 14.38 -18.91 -14.25
N GLU A 298 14.24 -17.96 -13.32
CA GLU A 298 13.55 -18.19 -12.05
C GLU A 298 12.11 -17.69 -12.15
N ASP A 299 11.13 -18.54 -11.85
CA ASP A 299 9.74 -18.13 -11.76
C ASP A 299 9.52 -17.19 -10.57
N VAL A 300 8.94 -16.03 -10.83
CA VAL A 300 8.72 -14.99 -9.80
C VAL A 300 7.28 -14.47 -9.84
N TYR A 301 6.79 -14.00 -8.69
CA TYR A 301 5.74 -12.99 -8.69
C TYR A 301 6.39 -11.60 -8.69
N ILE A 302 5.73 -10.62 -9.29
CA ILE A 302 6.17 -9.22 -9.22
C ILE A 302 5.37 -8.56 -8.10
N GLN A 303 5.95 -8.39 -6.92
CA GLN A 303 5.33 -7.71 -5.79
C GLN A 303 5.29 -6.20 -6.01
N ILE A 304 4.17 -5.58 -5.66
CA ILE A 304 3.91 -4.14 -5.75
C ILE A 304 4.01 -3.54 -4.34
N LEU A 305 5.04 -2.72 -4.12
CA LEU A 305 5.27 -2.07 -2.83
C LEU A 305 4.96 -0.58 -2.94
N PRO A 306 4.24 0.02 -1.98
CA PRO A 306 4.06 1.45 -1.96
C PRO A 306 5.42 2.15 -1.90
N TYR A 307 5.52 3.29 -2.57
CA TYR A 307 6.70 4.13 -2.46
C TYR A 307 6.63 4.93 -1.16
N ILE A 308 7.24 4.38 -0.12
CA ILE A 308 7.42 5.09 1.14
C ILE A 308 8.58 6.06 0.96
N LEU A 309 8.27 7.36 0.85
CA LEU A 309 9.24 8.41 1.13
C LEU A 309 9.53 8.33 2.64
N VAL A 310 10.50 7.50 3.02
CA VAL A 310 11.04 7.56 4.38
C VAL A 310 11.76 8.90 4.47
N TYR A 311 11.06 9.94 4.92
CA TYR A 311 11.72 11.13 5.42
C TYR A 311 12.39 10.73 6.74
N PRO A 312 13.72 10.91 6.86
CA PRO A 312 14.44 10.62 8.10
C PRO A 312 13.97 11.50 9.26
#